data_AF-A0A4Q3BPX0-F1
#
_entry.id   AF-A0A4Q3BPX0-F1
#
_cell.length_a   1.000
_cell.length_b   1.000
_cell.length_c   1.000
_cell.angle_alpha   90.00
_cell.angle_beta   90.00
_cell.angle_gamma   90.00
#
_symmetry.space_group_name_H-M   'P 1'
#
loop_
_entity.id
_entity.type
_entity.pdbx_description
1 polymer ?
#
loop_
_entity_poly.entity_id
_entity_poly.type
_entity_poly.pdbx_seq_one_letter_code
_entity_poly.pdbx_strand_id
1 'polypeptide(L)'
;MKKLCSLFLFFGSIMSAFAQDVGPALDSLIRAYTKINKFNGTVLVARHGKILLRKGYGYQNVAEKIRNTEKSVFQIGSVTKQFTSAVILKLQEEKKLDVSDKVSKYFPDYPKGDSISIHQLLTHTSGIYNYTGNGEFMRTEITKPQSREKMMSLFKDKPFDFTPGSRWSYSNSGYSLLGYIIEVVTGKSYEAAVYKYIFEPAKMSNSGFDFSYLKSPYKTSGYFTLNLADTVLAPITDSTIAFSAGAIYSTTGDMYKWHNSLQNNTILSKMQQETAYTPVKNGYGYGWFIDSVEGKRRVGHSGGIPGYISMESRVPEEDIFILLLSNASDKSLKDIMKSIYAILYKKEYEMPKQRKAITMPDAVLQQYKGEYEINAGFTIVITVKGAGLGVQPTGDVQKIMLPEKEDSFFEDQDEIKMVFTRNDKKEVTGLVLHQNGRQTICKKR
;
A
#
# COMPACT_ATOMS: atom_id res chain seq x y z
N MET A 1 -21.83 -71.13 -4.19
CA MET A 1 -22.22 -69.72 -4.46
C MET A 1 -21.32 -68.80 -3.64
N LYS A 2 -20.26 -68.25 -4.26
CA LYS A 2 -19.27 -67.38 -3.59
C LYS A 2 -19.78 -65.93 -3.65
N LYS A 3 -19.94 -65.28 -2.50
CA LYS A 3 -20.27 -63.85 -2.40
C LYS A 3 -19.00 -63.03 -2.63
N LEU A 4 -19.02 -62.16 -3.63
CA LEU A 4 -17.97 -61.19 -3.94
C LEU A 4 -18.24 -59.91 -3.12
N CYS A 5 -17.29 -59.53 -2.25
CA CYS A 5 -17.27 -58.21 -1.63
C CYS A 5 -16.65 -57.19 -2.60
N SER A 6 -17.42 -56.18 -3.00
CA SER A 6 -16.90 -55.02 -3.73
C SER A 6 -16.56 -53.91 -2.73
N LEU A 7 -15.26 -53.73 -2.47
CA LEU A 7 -14.72 -52.61 -1.70
C LEU A 7 -14.47 -51.45 -2.67
N PHE A 8 -15.30 -50.40 -2.62
CA PHE A 8 -15.05 -49.16 -3.37
C PHE A 8 -14.00 -48.32 -2.64
N LEU A 9 -12.76 -48.33 -3.14
CA LEU A 9 -11.70 -47.40 -2.73
C LEU A 9 -11.89 -46.08 -3.47
N PHE A 10 -12.38 -45.07 -2.76
CA PHE A 10 -12.46 -43.69 -3.22
C PHE A 10 -11.06 -43.07 -3.18
N PHE A 11 -10.33 -43.11 -4.30
CA PHE A 11 -9.09 -42.35 -4.45
C PHE A 11 -9.44 -40.86 -4.64
N GLY A 12 -9.54 -40.13 -3.53
CA GLY A 12 -9.57 -38.67 -3.55
C GLY A 12 -8.22 -38.16 -4.02
N SER A 13 -8.11 -37.76 -5.28
CA SER A 13 -6.94 -37.09 -5.84
C SER A 13 -6.81 -35.70 -5.21
N ILE A 14 -6.07 -35.60 -4.13
CA ILE A 14 -5.54 -34.32 -3.63
C ILE A 14 -4.46 -33.92 -4.64
N MET A 15 -4.77 -33.00 -5.55
CA MET A 15 -3.77 -32.34 -6.37
C MET A 15 -2.93 -31.42 -5.48
N SER A 16 -1.95 -32.00 -4.79
CA SER A 16 -0.84 -31.24 -4.21
C SER A 16 0.02 -30.75 -5.38
N ALA A 17 -0.14 -29.49 -5.78
CA ALA A 17 0.64 -28.86 -6.82
C ALA A 17 2.08 -28.64 -6.33
N PHE A 18 2.94 -29.66 -6.45
CA PHE A 18 4.38 -29.52 -6.29
C PHE A 18 5.06 -29.60 -7.67
N ALA A 19 6.00 -28.68 -7.88
CA ALA A 19 6.89 -28.53 -9.04
C ALA A 19 6.35 -27.76 -10.28
N GLN A 20 5.69 -26.62 -10.07
CA GLN A 20 5.72 -25.58 -11.09
C GLN A 20 6.98 -24.72 -10.90
N ASP A 21 7.67 -24.35 -11.99
CA ASP A 21 8.72 -23.34 -11.94
C ASP A 21 8.19 -22.06 -11.27
N VAL A 22 9.03 -21.40 -10.46
CA VAL A 22 8.64 -20.23 -9.66
C VAL A 22 8.04 -19.13 -10.52
N GLY A 23 8.63 -18.83 -11.70
CA GLY A 23 8.12 -17.80 -12.61
C GLY A 23 6.69 -18.05 -13.09
N PRO A 24 6.38 -19.21 -13.70
CA PRO A 24 5.01 -19.58 -14.06
C PRO A 24 4.02 -19.59 -12.88
N ALA A 25 4.42 -20.08 -11.69
CA ALA A 25 3.56 -20.03 -10.50
C ALA A 25 3.20 -18.59 -10.11
N LEU A 26 4.18 -17.68 -10.15
CA LEU A 26 3.96 -16.25 -9.92
C LEU A 26 3.02 -15.66 -10.99
N ASP A 27 3.23 -15.95 -12.28
CA ASP A 27 2.35 -15.44 -13.35
C ASP A 27 0.90 -15.93 -13.18
N SER A 28 0.72 -17.21 -12.86
CA SER A 28 -0.60 -17.80 -12.59
C SER A 28 -1.29 -17.14 -11.41
N LEU A 29 -0.56 -16.87 -10.31
CA LEU A 29 -1.08 -16.16 -9.14
C LEU A 29 -1.59 -14.77 -9.53
N ILE A 30 -0.77 -13.95 -10.18
CA ILE A 30 -1.15 -12.58 -10.53
C ILE A 30 -2.34 -12.57 -11.51
N ARG A 31 -2.35 -13.46 -12.50
CA ARG A 31 -3.50 -13.60 -13.42
C ARG A 31 -4.80 -13.92 -12.69
N ALA A 32 -4.75 -14.74 -11.64
CA ALA A 32 -5.93 -15.07 -10.87
C ALA A 32 -6.49 -13.84 -10.14
N TYR A 33 -5.63 -13.00 -9.53
CA TYR A 33 -6.04 -11.72 -8.94
C TYR A 33 -6.59 -10.75 -9.99
N THR A 34 -5.95 -10.64 -11.16
CA THR A 34 -6.44 -9.80 -12.25
C THR A 34 -7.79 -10.25 -12.78
N LYS A 35 -8.03 -11.57 -12.91
CA LYS A 35 -9.30 -12.13 -13.40
C LYS A 35 -10.49 -11.75 -12.50
N ILE A 36 -10.25 -11.55 -11.21
CA ILE A 36 -11.27 -11.17 -10.24
C ILE A 36 -11.25 -9.66 -9.92
N ASN A 37 -10.61 -8.84 -10.77
CA ASN A 37 -10.47 -7.39 -10.62
C ASN A 37 -9.76 -6.92 -9.34
N LYS A 38 -8.97 -7.79 -8.70
CA LYS A 38 -8.20 -7.48 -7.49
C LYS A 38 -6.75 -7.07 -7.78
N PHE A 39 -6.37 -6.97 -9.06
CA PHE A 39 -5.07 -6.42 -9.46
C PHE A 39 -5.09 -5.87 -10.90
N ASN A 40 -4.64 -4.62 -11.05
CA ASN A 40 -4.45 -3.96 -12.34
C ASN A 40 -3.17 -3.11 -12.29
N GLY A 41 -2.11 -3.55 -12.94
CA GLY A 41 -0.81 -2.92 -12.77
C GLY A 41 0.38 -3.73 -13.29
N THR A 42 1.55 -3.52 -12.70
CA THR A 42 2.79 -4.23 -13.05
C THR A 42 3.41 -4.90 -11.83
N VAL A 43 4.06 -6.04 -12.06
CA VAL A 43 4.74 -6.83 -11.02
C VAL A 43 6.17 -7.09 -11.44
N LEU A 44 7.10 -7.00 -10.49
CA LEU A 44 8.45 -7.51 -10.61
C LEU A 44 8.82 -8.33 -9.36
N VAL A 45 9.35 -9.52 -9.59
CA VAL A 45 9.93 -10.40 -8.57
C VAL A 45 11.32 -10.81 -9.03
N ALA A 46 12.33 -10.55 -8.20
CA ALA A 46 13.71 -10.93 -8.44
C ALA A 46 14.31 -11.58 -7.18
N ARG A 47 15.29 -12.47 -7.40
CA ARG A 47 16.06 -13.13 -6.35
C ARG A 47 17.48 -13.41 -6.86
N HIS A 48 18.51 -13.05 -6.08
CA HIS A 48 19.93 -13.27 -6.43
C HIS A 48 20.29 -12.75 -7.83
N GLY A 49 19.95 -11.48 -8.10
CA GLY A 49 20.17 -10.82 -9.39
C GLY A 49 19.35 -11.35 -10.58
N LYS A 50 18.56 -12.43 -10.40
CA LYS A 50 17.72 -13.02 -11.44
C LYS A 50 16.28 -12.54 -11.32
N ILE A 51 15.75 -11.99 -12.41
CA ILE A 51 14.32 -11.67 -12.54
C ILE A 51 13.55 -12.98 -12.72
N LEU A 52 12.62 -13.25 -11.81
CA LEU A 52 11.73 -14.42 -11.82
C LEU A 52 10.38 -14.11 -12.49
N LEU A 53 9.92 -12.87 -12.34
CA LEU A 53 8.75 -12.33 -13.04
C LEU A 53 8.96 -10.83 -13.26
N ARG A 54 8.62 -10.31 -14.45
CA ARG A 54 8.49 -8.88 -14.71
C ARG A 54 7.45 -8.68 -15.81
N LYS A 55 6.26 -8.19 -15.46
CA LYS A 55 5.12 -8.20 -16.40
C LYS A 55 4.02 -7.20 -16.01
N GLY A 56 3.28 -6.74 -17.02
CA GLY A 56 2.07 -5.95 -16.87
C GLY A 56 0.78 -6.79 -16.97
N TYR A 57 -0.24 -6.37 -16.20
CA TYR A 57 -1.54 -7.02 -16.07
C TYR A 57 -2.65 -5.96 -16.09
N GLY A 58 -3.78 -6.30 -16.73
CA GLY A 58 -4.91 -5.37 -16.84
C GLY A 58 -4.63 -4.20 -17.80
N TYR A 59 -5.17 -3.03 -17.52
CA TYR A 59 -5.18 -1.87 -18.40
C TYR A 59 -4.36 -0.70 -17.83
N GLN A 60 -3.48 -0.15 -18.66
CA GLN A 60 -2.83 1.14 -18.45
C GLN A 60 -3.86 2.27 -18.60
N ASN A 61 -4.71 2.16 -19.63
CA ASN A 61 -5.84 3.04 -19.89
C ASN A 61 -7.01 2.18 -20.39
N VAL A 62 -8.10 2.15 -19.63
CA VAL A 62 -9.30 1.35 -19.92
C VAL A 62 -10.06 1.91 -21.12
N ALA A 63 -10.24 3.23 -21.19
CA ALA A 63 -11.01 3.88 -22.25
C ALA A 63 -10.38 3.64 -23.63
N GLU A 64 -9.05 3.71 -23.70
CA GLU A 64 -8.27 3.46 -24.92
C GLU A 64 -7.90 1.98 -25.11
N LYS A 65 -8.30 1.10 -24.17
CA LYS A 65 -7.98 -0.34 -24.15
C LYS A 65 -6.47 -0.65 -24.20
N ILE A 66 -5.64 0.27 -23.72
CA ILE A 66 -4.18 0.09 -23.65
C ILE A 66 -3.85 -0.78 -22.45
N ARG A 67 -3.08 -1.85 -22.67
CA ARG A 67 -2.66 -2.81 -21.64
C ARG A 67 -1.46 -2.29 -20.85
N ASN A 68 -1.40 -2.63 -19.57
CA ASN A 68 -0.17 -2.44 -18.79
C ASN A 68 0.95 -3.32 -19.36
N THR A 69 2.16 -2.79 -19.36
CA THR A 69 3.40 -3.49 -19.77
C THR A 69 4.48 -3.25 -18.71
N GLU A 70 5.61 -3.95 -18.79
CA GLU A 70 6.76 -3.72 -17.91
C GLU A 70 7.39 -2.31 -18.02
N LYS A 71 6.93 -1.50 -18.97
CA LYS A 71 7.32 -0.10 -19.21
C LYS A 71 6.31 0.90 -18.65
N SER A 72 5.12 0.46 -18.25
CA SER A 72 4.08 1.35 -17.70
C SER A 72 4.60 2.13 -16.49
N VAL A 73 4.31 3.44 -16.47
CA VAL A 73 4.83 4.41 -15.50
C VAL A 73 3.73 4.77 -14.50
N PHE A 74 4.02 4.63 -13.22
CA PHE A 74 3.07 4.81 -12.12
C PHE A 74 3.61 5.86 -11.15
N GLN A 75 2.73 6.63 -10.52
CA GLN A 75 3.09 7.38 -9.32
C GLN A 75 3.29 6.40 -8.15
N ILE A 76 4.47 6.39 -7.53
CA ILE A 76 4.83 5.38 -6.52
C ILE A 76 4.46 5.81 -5.10
N GLY A 77 3.93 7.03 -4.92
CA GLY A 77 3.49 7.55 -3.63
C GLY A 77 4.60 7.49 -2.58
N SER A 78 4.25 7.10 -1.36
CA SER A 78 5.15 7.11 -0.20
C SER A 78 6.40 6.22 -0.31
N VAL A 79 6.51 5.35 -1.31
CA VAL A 79 7.78 4.70 -1.68
C VAL A 79 8.87 5.75 -1.97
N THR A 80 8.48 6.97 -2.36
CA THR A 80 9.37 8.16 -2.48
C THR A 80 10.22 8.44 -1.23
N LYS A 81 9.72 8.12 -0.04
CA LYS A 81 10.39 8.46 1.24
C LYS A 81 11.79 7.83 1.37
N GLN A 82 12.01 6.66 0.79
CA GLN A 82 13.33 6.04 0.79
C GLN A 82 14.36 6.84 -0.03
N PHE A 83 13.92 7.54 -1.09
CA PHE A 83 14.77 8.38 -1.94
C PHE A 83 15.15 9.64 -1.17
N THR A 84 14.18 10.31 -0.54
CA THR A 84 14.40 11.45 0.36
C THR A 84 15.38 11.10 1.47
N SER A 85 15.17 9.96 2.14
CA SER A 85 16.06 9.46 3.18
C SER A 85 17.47 9.20 2.65
N ALA A 86 17.60 8.57 1.47
CA ALA A 86 18.91 8.32 0.88
C ALA A 86 19.66 9.62 0.60
N VAL A 87 19.00 10.65 0.07
CA VAL A 87 19.63 11.96 -0.16
C VAL A 87 20.11 12.58 1.16
N ILE A 88 19.30 12.55 2.23
CA ILE A 88 19.73 13.03 3.56
C ILE A 88 20.98 12.28 4.04
N LEU A 89 21.02 10.95 3.91
CA LEU A 89 22.16 10.16 4.33
C LEU A 89 23.40 10.39 3.46
N LYS A 90 23.23 10.65 2.14
CA LYS A 90 24.34 11.08 1.28
C LYS A 90 24.92 12.41 1.72
N LEU A 91 24.06 13.39 2.03
CA LEU A 91 24.50 14.69 2.53
C LEU A 91 25.21 14.56 3.89
N GLN A 92 24.79 13.60 4.72
CA GLN A 92 25.50 13.25 5.95
C GLN A 92 26.88 12.63 5.68
N GLU A 93 27.01 11.69 4.74
CA GLU A 93 28.32 11.14 4.34
C GLU A 93 29.26 12.24 3.84
N GLU A 94 28.71 13.23 3.13
CA GLU A 94 29.43 14.41 2.67
C GLU A 94 29.67 15.46 3.77
N LYS A 95 29.25 15.19 5.02
CA LYS A 95 29.37 16.08 6.19
C LYS A 95 28.70 17.44 6.01
N LYS A 96 27.70 17.54 5.13
CA LYS A 96 26.93 18.77 4.88
C LYS A 96 25.79 18.97 5.87
N LEU A 97 25.35 17.89 6.50
CA LEU A 97 24.39 17.87 7.60
C LEU A 97 24.70 16.70 8.52
N ASP A 98 24.12 16.69 9.71
CA ASP A 98 24.07 15.54 10.61
C ASP A 98 22.60 15.22 10.93
N VAL A 99 22.20 13.95 11.00
CA VAL A 99 20.80 13.62 11.32
C VAL A 99 20.39 14.04 12.74
N SER A 100 21.34 14.32 13.63
CA SER A 100 21.09 14.91 14.95
C SER A 100 20.83 16.42 14.91
N ASP A 101 21.14 17.08 13.79
CA ASP A 101 20.89 18.51 13.60
C ASP A 101 19.42 18.86 13.84
N LYS A 102 19.21 20.01 14.47
CA LYS A 102 17.89 20.54 14.76
C LYS A 102 17.29 21.22 13.53
N VAL A 103 15.96 21.22 13.45
CA VAL A 103 15.23 21.92 12.38
C VAL A 103 15.55 23.42 12.36
N SER A 104 15.72 24.03 13.55
CA SER A 104 16.10 25.44 13.72
C SER A 104 17.41 25.83 13.04
N LYS A 105 18.34 24.88 12.85
CA LYS A 105 19.58 25.11 12.10
C LYS A 105 19.32 25.52 10.64
N TYR A 106 18.26 24.99 10.05
CA TYR A 106 17.89 25.22 8.65
C TYR A 106 16.74 26.21 8.50
N PHE A 107 15.87 26.29 9.50
CA PHE A 107 14.72 27.19 9.56
C PHE A 107 14.67 27.85 10.95
N PRO A 108 15.46 28.92 11.20
CA PRO A 108 15.57 29.55 12.52
C PRO A 108 14.24 30.03 13.11
N ASP A 109 13.33 30.44 12.23
CA ASP A 109 11.98 30.92 12.53
C ASP A 109 10.93 29.79 12.46
N TYR A 110 11.33 28.52 12.53
CA TYR A 110 10.43 27.38 12.74
C TYR A 110 10.06 27.25 14.22
N PRO A 111 8.77 27.36 14.60
CA PRO A 111 8.35 27.28 16.00
C PRO A 111 8.82 25.99 16.67
N LYS A 112 9.54 26.12 17.79
CA LYS A 112 10.13 24.99 18.53
C LYS A 112 11.05 24.10 17.68
N GLY A 113 11.68 24.65 16.63
CA GLY A 113 12.59 23.93 15.74
C GLY A 113 13.75 23.25 16.47
N ASP A 114 14.22 23.80 17.60
CA ASP A 114 15.27 23.22 18.45
C ASP A 114 14.86 21.88 19.09
N SER A 115 13.56 21.60 19.20
CA SER A 115 13.05 20.35 19.79
C SER A 115 12.95 19.20 18.80
N ILE A 116 13.07 19.48 17.49
CA ILE A 116 12.94 18.49 16.42
C ILE A 116 14.29 18.30 15.72
N SER A 117 14.73 17.05 15.60
CA SER A 117 15.91 16.66 14.82
C SER A 117 15.53 16.05 13.47
N ILE A 118 16.46 16.07 12.51
CA ILE A 118 16.33 15.34 11.23
C ILE A 118 16.03 13.85 11.48
N HIS A 119 16.67 13.23 12.47
CA HIS A 119 16.42 11.85 12.91
C HIS A 119 14.94 11.61 13.22
N GLN A 120 14.30 12.53 13.96
CA GLN A 120 12.89 12.41 14.31
C GLN A 120 11.95 12.62 13.11
N LEU A 121 12.37 13.41 12.11
CA LEU A 121 11.64 13.53 10.84
C LEU A 121 11.72 12.22 10.04
N LEU A 122 12.92 11.64 9.90
CA LEU A 122 13.15 10.40 9.17
C LEU A 122 12.38 9.22 9.74
N THR A 123 12.22 9.18 11.06
CA THR A 123 11.64 8.04 11.82
C THR A 123 10.16 8.21 12.18
N HIS A 124 9.51 9.30 11.75
CA HIS A 124 8.12 9.63 12.12
C HIS A 124 7.89 9.79 13.63
N THR A 125 8.86 10.36 14.33
CA THR A 125 8.75 10.64 15.78
C THR A 125 8.82 12.13 16.09
N SER A 126 8.56 13.01 15.13
CA SER A 126 8.68 14.46 15.32
C SER A 126 7.49 15.10 16.06
N GLY A 127 6.32 14.48 16.03
CA GLY A 127 5.09 15.08 16.57
C GLY A 127 4.48 16.17 15.68
N ILE A 128 5.06 16.45 14.51
CA ILE A 128 4.54 17.47 13.58
C ILE A 128 3.21 17.02 12.99
N TYR A 129 2.21 17.91 13.08
CA TYR A 129 0.90 17.74 12.46
C TYR A 129 1.02 17.34 10.99
N ASN A 130 0.34 16.27 10.60
CA ASN A 130 0.38 15.77 9.24
C ASN A 130 -0.64 16.52 8.35
N TYR A 131 -0.18 17.29 7.35
CA TYR A 131 -1.05 18.12 6.51
C TYR A 131 -2.11 17.29 5.76
N THR A 132 -1.86 16.01 5.52
CA THR A 132 -2.85 15.10 4.89
C THR A 132 -4.04 14.80 5.80
N GLY A 133 -3.99 15.17 7.08
CA GLY A 133 -5.15 15.17 7.98
C GLY A 133 -6.11 16.34 7.75
N ASN A 134 -5.73 17.34 6.95
CA ASN A 134 -6.63 18.42 6.55
C ASN A 134 -7.49 17.95 5.37
N GLY A 135 -8.65 17.36 5.67
CA GLY A 135 -9.56 16.79 4.68
C GLY A 135 -10.03 17.78 3.61
N GLU A 136 -10.25 19.05 3.99
CA GLU A 136 -10.69 20.08 3.03
C GLU A 136 -9.59 20.39 2.01
N PHE A 137 -8.37 20.62 2.49
CA PHE A 137 -7.21 20.83 1.62
C PHE A 137 -7.00 19.65 0.66
N MET A 138 -7.06 18.42 1.17
CA MET A 138 -6.90 17.21 0.35
C MET A 138 -8.03 17.04 -0.68
N ARG A 139 -9.22 17.58 -0.41
CA ARG A 139 -10.36 17.52 -1.33
C ARG A 139 -10.30 18.58 -2.43
N THR A 140 -9.83 19.79 -2.13
CA THR A 140 -9.92 20.93 -3.06
C THR A 140 -8.62 21.29 -3.77
N GLU A 141 -7.47 20.95 -3.20
CA GLU A 141 -6.16 21.46 -3.65
C GLU A 141 -5.22 20.38 -4.20
N ILE A 142 -5.53 19.09 -4.03
CA ILE A 142 -4.61 17.97 -4.35
C ILE A 142 -4.14 17.90 -5.81
N THR A 143 -4.86 18.52 -6.74
CA THR A 143 -4.56 18.55 -8.18
C THR A 143 -3.95 19.85 -8.66
N LYS A 144 -3.68 20.80 -7.74
CA LYS A 144 -3.22 22.15 -8.08
C LYS A 144 -1.81 22.34 -7.54
N PRO A 145 -0.91 22.98 -8.32
CA PRO A 145 0.41 23.32 -7.83
C PRO A 145 0.31 24.28 -6.65
N GLN A 146 1.18 24.11 -5.67
CA GLN A 146 1.27 24.90 -4.45
C GLN A 146 2.69 25.39 -4.24
N SER A 147 2.83 26.58 -3.68
CA SER A 147 4.13 27.08 -3.26
C SER A 147 4.61 26.37 -1.99
N ARG A 148 5.93 26.39 -1.76
CA ARG A 148 6.54 25.89 -0.53
C ARG A 148 5.98 26.58 0.71
N GLU A 149 5.76 27.90 0.66
CA GLU A 149 5.21 28.68 1.78
C GLU A 149 3.80 28.22 2.11
N LYS A 150 2.97 27.99 1.08
CA LYS A 150 1.62 27.48 1.26
C LYS A 150 1.64 26.09 1.89
N MET A 151 2.48 25.18 1.41
CA MET A 151 2.60 23.83 1.98
C MET A 151 3.11 23.85 3.42
N MET A 152 4.15 24.65 3.71
CA MET A 152 4.73 24.80 5.04
C MET A 152 3.71 25.35 6.05
N SER A 153 2.89 26.34 5.66
CA SER A 153 1.89 26.94 6.56
C SER A 153 0.78 25.98 7.01
N LEU A 154 0.61 24.82 6.34
CA LEU A 154 -0.36 23.81 6.75
C LEU A 154 0.02 23.12 8.07
N PHE A 155 1.31 23.15 8.46
CA PHE A 155 1.80 22.41 9.62
C PHE A 155 2.80 23.18 10.51
N LYS A 156 3.50 24.21 10.00
CA LYS A 156 4.55 24.96 10.75
C LYS A 156 4.05 25.52 12.09
N ASP A 157 2.86 26.12 12.10
CA ASP A 157 2.30 26.81 13.27
C ASP A 157 1.25 25.97 14.03
N LYS A 158 1.09 24.69 13.66
CA LYS A 158 0.19 23.78 14.38
C LYS A 158 0.86 23.28 15.66
N PRO A 159 0.09 23.02 16.73
CA PRO A 159 0.63 22.35 17.90
C PRO A 159 1.15 20.96 17.52
N PHE A 160 2.14 20.46 18.26
CA PHE A 160 2.57 19.07 18.10
C PHE A 160 1.47 18.13 18.59
N ASP A 161 1.26 17.04 17.86
CA ASP A 161 0.34 15.98 18.25
C ASP A 161 0.87 15.21 19.48
N PHE A 162 2.18 15.26 19.72
CA PHE A 162 2.88 14.69 20.88
C PHE A 162 4.30 15.26 20.99
N THR A 163 4.92 15.12 22.16
CA THR A 163 6.31 15.54 22.39
C THR A 163 7.28 14.82 21.43
N PRO A 164 8.16 15.53 20.69
CA PRO A 164 9.14 14.91 19.80
C PRO A 164 9.92 13.78 20.48
N GLY A 165 10.03 12.63 19.80
CA GLY A 165 10.70 11.40 20.26
C GLY A 165 9.85 10.50 21.17
N SER A 166 8.77 11.00 21.78
CA SER A 166 7.99 10.20 22.75
C SER A 166 7.22 9.07 22.09
N ARG A 167 6.61 9.31 20.91
CA ARG A 167 5.75 8.36 20.19
C ARG A 167 6.13 8.28 18.71
N TRP A 168 5.51 7.34 18.02
CA TRP A 168 5.54 7.22 16.57
C TRP A 168 4.18 7.63 15.99
N SER A 169 4.21 8.46 14.95
CA SER A 169 3.03 8.78 14.13
C SER A 169 3.48 9.20 12.74
N TYR A 170 3.01 8.46 11.73
CA TYR A 170 3.36 8.70 10.33
C TYR A 170 3.04 10.14 9.89
N SER A 171 4.04 10.86 9.37
CA SER A 171 3.91 12.27 9.00
C SER A 171 4.46 12.55 7.60
N ASN A 172 3.58 12.97 6.68
CA ASN A 172 4.02 13.49 5.38
C ASN A 172 4.66 14.87 5.54
N SER A 173 4.15 15.71 6.44
CA SER A 173 4.76 17.01 6.78
C SER A 173 6.23 16.86 7.20
N GLY A 174 6.54 15.84 8.02
CA GLY A 174 7.91 15.56 8.43
C GLY A 174 8.83 15.28 7.24
N TYR A 175 8.37 14.51 6.25
CA TYR A 175 9.12 14.24 5.03
C TYR A 175 9.15 15.41 4.06
N SER A 176 8.10 16.23 3.98
CA SER A 176 8.13 17.50 3.23
C SER A 176 9.21 18.42 3.80
N LEU A 177 9.32 18.50 5.13
CA LEU A 177 10.36 19.28 5.79
C LEU A 177 11.77 18.76 5.49
N LEU A 178 11.97 17.44 5.40
CA LEU A 178 13.24 16.85 4.92
C LEU A 178 13.57 17.30 3.50
N GLY A 179 12.58 17.37 2.61
CA GLY A 179 12.75 17.90 1.25
C GLY A 179 13.25 19.33 1.26
N TYR A 180 12.63 20.20 2.07
CA TYR A 180 13.08 21.59 2.20
C TYR A 180 14.47 21.71 2.83
N ILE A 181 14.85 20.84 3.76
CA ILE A 181 16.22 20.79 4.30
C ILE A 181 17.21 20.43 3.20
N ILE A 182 16.90 19.45 2.34
CA ILE A 182 17.72 19.13 1.16
C ILE A 182 17.91 20.36 0.28
N GLU A 183 16.87 21.13 0.03
CA GLU A 183 16.98 22.36 -0.77
C GLU A 183 17.91 23.38 -0.13
N VAL A 184 17.74 23.64 1.17
CA VAL A 184 18.60 24.58 1.92
C VAL A 184 20.07 24.14 1.88
N VAL A 185 20.34 22.86 2.15
CA VAL A 185 21.71 22.33 2.22
C VAL A 185 22.39 22.28 0.85
N THR A 186 21.63 22.02 -0.21
CA THR A 186 22.21 21.83 -1.55
C THR A 186 22.14 23.06 -2.46
N GLY A 187 21.28 24.03 -2.15
CA GLY A 187 20.95 25.14 -3.03
C GLY A 187 20.24 24.72 -4.33
N LYS A 188 19.68 23.50 -4.39
CA LYS A 188 18.96 22.95 -5.54
C LYS A 188 17.52 22.70 -5.18
N SER A 189 16.62 22.61 -6.17
CA SER A 189 15.31 22.03 -5.92
C SER A 189 15.45 20.58 -5.46
N TYR A 190 14.47 20.09 -4.71
CA TYR A 190 14.45 18.70 -4.26
C TYR A 190 14.55 17.71 -5.45
N GLU A 191 13.84 17.96 -6.55
CA GLU A 191 13.86 17.12 -7.75
C GLU A 191 15.25 17.05 -8.35
N ALA A 192 15.93 18.19 -8.47
CA ALA A 192 17.29 18.26 -8.99
C ALA A 192 18.30 17.56 -8.07
N ALA A 193 18.09 17.61 -6.75
CA ALA A 193 18.90 16.85 -5.80
C ALA A 193 18.69 15.34 -5.95
N VAL A 194 17.44 14.86 -6.02
CA VAL A 194 17.14 13.44 -6.24
C VAL A 194 17.70 12.95 -7.58
N TYR A 195 17.58 13.75 -8.64
CA TYR A 195 18.15 13.42 -9.93
C TYR A 195 19.66 13.20 -9.83
N LYS A 196 20.38 14.18 -9.27
CA LYS A 196 21.84 14.15 -9.13
C LYS A 196 22.33 13.01 -8.23
N TYR A 197 21.74 12.86 -7.06
CA TYR A 197 22.25 11.92 -6.05
C TYR A 197 21.74 10.49 -6.24
N ILE A 198 20.61 10.30 -6.95
CA ILE A 198 19.97 8.99 -7.08
C ILE A 198 19.74 8.60 -8.54
N PHE A 199 18.91 9.31 -9.29
CA PHE A 199 18.45 8.81 -10.59
C PHE A 199 19.56 8.70 -11.63
N GLU A 200 20.46 9.67 -11.70
CA GLU A 200 21.62 9.65 -12.59
C GLU A 200 22.59 8.50 -12.24
N PRO A 201 23.11 8.38 -10.99
CA PRO A 201 24.03 7.29 -10.64
C PRO A 201 23.38 5.90 -10.69
N ALA A 202 22.11 5.77 -10.35
CA ALA A 202 21.36 4.51 -10.45
C ALA A 202 20.81 4.24 -11.87
N LYS A 203 20.99 5.17 -12.82
CA LYS A 203 20.51 5.08 -14.21
C LYS A 203 18.98 4.91 -14.32
N MET A 204 18.21 5.55 -13.44
CA MET A 204 16.75 5.52 -13.39
C MET A 204 16.13 6.56 -14.35
N SER A 205 16.30 6.35 -15.65
CA SER A 205 15.91 7.29 -16.72
C SER A 205 14.40 7.37 -17.02
N ASN A 206 13.58 6.51 -16.42
CA ASN A 206 12.11 6.48 -16.53
C ASN A 206 11.45 6.80 -15.18
N SER A 207 12.18 7.51 -14.32
CA SER A 207 11.72 7.99 -13.01
C SER A 207 11.86 9.49 -12.95
N GLY A 208 10.94 10.15 -12.25
CA GLY A 208 10.89 11.60 -12.25
C GLY A 208 9.75 12.13 -11.39
N PHE A 209 9.45 13.41 -11.62
CA PHE A 209 8.45 14.21 -10.91
C PHE A 209 7.51 14.85 -11.92
N ASP A 210 6.42 15.47 -11.44
CA ASP A 210 5.43 16.17 -12.28
C ASP A 210 4.68 15.23 -13.23
N PHE A 211 4.08 14.18 -12.67
CA PHE A 211 3.33 13.18 -13.44
C PHE A 211 2.24 13.80 -14.34
N SER A 212 1.62 14.91 -13.92
CA SER A 212 0.66 15.67 -14.73
C SER A 212 1.20 16.03 -16.12
N TYR A 213 2.47 16.43 -16.20
CA TYR A 213 3.13 16.89 -17.42
C TYR A 213 4.00 15.81 -18.10
N LEU A 214 4.07 14.60 -17.55
CA LEU A 214 4.79 13.49 -18.15
C LEU A 214 4.25 13.16 -19.55
N LYS A 215 5.09 13.36 -20.57
CA LYS A 215 4.85 12.97 -21.96
C LYS A 215 5.45 11.59 -22.22
N SER A 216 4.69 10.54 -21.96
CA SER A 216 5.10 9.16 -22.22
C SER A 216 3.92 8.33 -22.72
N PRO A 217 4.09 7.49 -23.77
CA PRO A 217 3.05 6.56 -24.21
C PRO A 217 2.78 5.46 -23.17
N TYR A 218 3.64 5.32 -22.17
CA TYR A 218 3.53 4.35 -21.08
C TYR A 218 2.92 4.94 -19.80
N LYS A 219 2.49 6.22 -19.83
CA LYS A 219 1.82 6.87 -18.70
C LYS A 219 0.49 6.18 -18.41
N THR A 220 0.29 5.75 -17.17
CA THR A 220 -0.96 5.13 -16.73
C THR A 220 -2.03 6.17 -16.40
N SER A 221 -3.29 5.76 -16.51
CA SER A 221 -4.43 6.43 -15.86
C SER A 221 -4.72 5.76 -14.53
N GLY A 222 -4.92 6.53 -13.47
CA GLY A 222 -5.25 6.02 -12.13
C GLY A 222 -6.76 5.88 -11.94
N TYR A 223 -7.19 4.88 -11.18
CA TYR A 223 -8.59 4.59 -10.93
C TYR A 223 -8.89 4.46 -9.43
N PHE A 224 -9.92 5.16 -8.95
CA PHE A 224 -10.48 4.89 -7.62
C PHE A 224 -11.22 3.56 -7.62
N THR A 225 -12.02 3.32 -8.65
CA THR A 225 -12.75 2.07 -8.87
C THR A 225 -12.43 1.55 -10.25
N LEU A 226 -12.11 0.27 -10.36
CA LEU A 226 -11.92 -0.41 -11.63
C LEU A 226 -12.50 -1.82 -11.58
N ASN A 227 -13.74 -1.98 -12.04
CA ASN A 227 -14.39 -3.28 -12.17
C ASN A 227 -15.35 -3.30 -13.39
N LEU A 228 -16.03 -4.43 -13.61
CA LEU A 228 -16.91 -4.64 -14.78
C LEU A 228 -18.16 -3.75 -14.77
N ALA A 229 -18.62 -3.31 -13.60
CA ALA A 229 -19.85 -2.54 -13.45
C ALA A 229 -19.59 -1.03 -13.31
N ASP A 230 -18.43 -0.65 -12.78
CA ASP A 230 -18.09 0.73 -12.48
C ASP A 230 -16.59 1.01 -12.70
N THR A 231 -16.30 2.16 -13.31
CA THR A 231 -14.94 2.65 -13.53
C THR A 231 -14.91 4.13 -13.18
N VAL A 232 -14.20 4.46 -12.11
CA VAL A 232 -14.07 5.84 -11.60
C VAL A 232 -12.61 6.25 -11.73
N LEU A 233 -12.34 7.19 -12.64
CA LEU A 233 -11.02 7.79 -12.80
C LEU A 233 -10.63 8.55 -11.53
N ALA A 234 -9.38 8.40 -11.12
CA ALA A 234 -8.79 9.21 -10.07
C ALA A 234 -8.14 10.46 -10.66
N PRO A 235 -8.15 11.58 -9.93
CA PRO A 235 -7.39 12.76 -10.32
C PRO A 235 -5.89 12.48 -10.18
N ILE A 236 -5.08 13.19 -10.98
CA ILE A 236 -3.63 13.18 -10.83
C ILE A 236 -3.26 14.06 -9.63
N THR A 237 -2.54 13.49 -8.67
CA THR A 237 -2.00 14.26 -7.55
C THR A 237 -0.84 15.11 -8.03
N ASP A 238 -0.89 16.40 -7.72
CA ASP A 238 0.16 17.34 -8.08
C ASP A 238 1.46 17.04 -7.30
N SER A 239 2.58 17.18 -8.01
CA SER A 239 3.92 16.88 -7.50
C SER A 239 4.29 17.78 -6.31
N THR A 240 3.88 19.05 -6.31
CA THR A 240 4.20 19.98 -5.21
C THR A 240 3.45 19.65 -3.92
N ILE A 241 2.31 18.95 -4.03
CA ILE A 241 1.51 18.51 -2.87
C ILE A 241 2.17 17.31 -2.20
N ALA A 242 2.53 16.28 -2.97
CA ALA A 242 3.12 15.05 -2.44
C ALA A 242 4.62 15.22 -2.15
N PHE A 243 5.30 16.02 -2.97
CA PHE A 243 6.71 16.44 -2.87
C PHE A 243 7.65 15.31 -2.45
N SER A 244 8.60 15.57 -1.56
CA SER A 244 9.55 14.60 -0.99
C SER A 244 8.90 13.53 -0.11
N ALA A 245 7.59 13.59 0.13
CA ALA A 245 6.86 12.54 0.82
C ALA A 245 6.25 11.52 -0.16
N GLY A 246 6.06 11.85 -1.45
CA GLY A 246 5.31 10.97 -2.34
C GLY A 246 5.26 11.25 -3.84
N ALA A 247 6.00 12.23 -4.37
CA ALA A 247 5.79 12.72 -5.75
C ALA A 247 6.45 11.90 -6.87
N ILE A 248 7.34 10.96 -6.56
CA ILE A 248 8.06 10.23 -7.60
C ILE A 248 7.06 9.41 -8.42
N TYR A 249 7.21 9.43 -9.74
CA TYR A 249 6.76 8.35 -10.61
C TYR A 249 7.93 7.46 -11.02
N SER A 250 7.65 6.19 -11.31
CA SER A 250 8.66 5.25 -11.76
C SER A 250 8.07 4.06 -12.52
N THR A 251 8.93 3.13 -12.90
CA THR A 251 8.60 1.84 -13.55
C THR A 251 9.20 0.70 -12.74
N THR A 252 8.75 -0.53 -12.99
CA THR A 252 9.40 -1.71 -12.40
C THR A 252 10.89 -1.82 -12.76
N GLY A 253 11.25 -1.44 -13.99
CA GLY A 253 12.63 -1.49 -14.46
C GLY A 253 13.55 -0.56 -13.69
N ASP A 254 13.13 0.67 -13.44
CA ASP A 254 13.94 1.63 -12.70
C ASP A 254 13.98 1.34 -11.21
N MET A 255 12.87 0.91 -10.61
CA MET A 255 12.87 0.49 -9.21
C MET A 255 13.75 -0.77 -8.98
N TYR A 256 13.92 -1.64 -9.99
CA TYR A 256 14.91 -2.71 -9.91
C TYR A 256 16.35 -2.20 -9.97
N LYS A 257 16.62 -1.13 -10.75
CA LYS A 257 17.94 -0.48 -10.72
C LYS A 257 18.22 0.13 -9.35
N TRP A 258 17.22 0.77 -8.74
CA TRP A 258 17.28 1.28 -7.37
C TRP A 258 17.59 0.17 -6.36
N HIS A 259 16.88 -0.96 -6.45
CA HIS A 259 17.18 -2.15 -5.66
C HIS A 259 18.64 -2.60 -5.82
N ASN A 260 19.13 -2.72 -7.06
CA ASN A 260 20.52 -3.12 -7.33
C ASN A 260 21.54 -2.11 -6.80
N SER A 261 21.22 -0.80 -6.82
CA SER A 261 22.11 0.22 -6.28
C SER A 261 22.22 0.13 -4.75
N LEU A 262 21.14 -0.26 -4.07
CA LEU A 262 21.16 -0.54 -2.64
C LEU A 262 21.86 -1.88 -2.35
N GLN A 263 21.63 -2.92 -3.15
CA GLN A 263 22.29 -4.21 -2.95
C GLN A 263 23.82 -4.12 -3.09
N ASN A 264 24.29 -3.28 -4.02
CA ASN A 264 25.71 -3.08 -4.30
C ASN A 264 26.32 -1.87 -3.57
N ASN A 265 25.58 -1.23 -2.65
CA ASN A 265 26.02 -0.02 -1.94
C ASN A 265 26.56 1.10 -2.88
N THR A 266 26.00 1.20 -4.08
CA THR A 266 26.41 2.20 -5.09
C THR A 266 26.02 3.61 -4.69
N ILE A 267 24.87 3.74 -4.04
CA ILE A 267 24.35 5.04 -3.60
C ILE A 267 24.81 5.28 -2.17
N LEU A 268 24.30 4.52 -1.20
CA LEU A 268 24.69 4.64 0.21
C LEU A 268 25.84 3.68 0.52
N SER A 269 26.77 4.11 1.38
CA SER A 269 27.70 3.16 2.00
C SER A 269 26.92 2.09 2.79
N LYS A 270 27.55 0.92 2.98
CA LYS A 270 26.98 -0.15 3.79
C LYS A 270 26.58 0.34 5.19
N MET A 271 27.40 1.18 5.82
CA MET A 271 27.12 1.77 7.13
C MET A 271 25.82 2.59 7.12
N GLN A 272 25.67 3.54 6.19
CA GLN A 272 24.46 4.37 6.15
C GLN A 272 23.21 3.57 5.78
N GLN A 273 23.37 2.55 4.94
CA GLN A 273 22.26 1.68 4.60
C GLN A 273 21.80 0.84 5.80
N GLU A 274 22.72 0.31 6.61
CA GLU A 274 22.37 -0.36 7.87
C GLU A 274 21.72 0.59 8.87
N THR A 275 22.19 1.84 8.96
CA THR A 275 21.53 2.89 9.74
C THR A 275 20.08 3.09 9.27
N ALA A 276 19.85 3.17 7.95
CA ALA A 276 18.50 3.32 7.40
C ALA A 276 17.58 2.12 7.71
N TYR A 277 18.15 0.92 7.82
CA TYR A 277 17.45 -0.33 8.13
C TYR A 277 17.42 -0.69 9.61
N THR A 278 17.83 0.23 10.49
CA THR A 278 17.74 0.06 11.93
C THR A 278 16.38 0.59 12.41
N PRO A 279 15.49 -0.26 12.96
CA PRO A 279 14.18 0.18 13.42
C PRO A 279 14.32 1.04 14.67
N VAL A 280 13.55 2.12 14.76
CA VAL A 280 13.55 3.06 15.90
C VAL A 280 12.28 2.89 16.74
N LYS A 281 11.11 3.17 16.16
CA LYS A 281 9.79 2.91 16.78
C LYS A 281 8.84 2.34 15.75
N ASN A 282 7.94 1.45 16.20
CA ASN A 282 6.92 0.81 15.36
C ASN A 282 7.50 0.09 14.12
N GLY A 283 8.70 -0.49 14.25
CA GLY A 283 9.37 -1.16 13.13
C GLY A 283 9.71 -0.22 11.97
N TYR A 284 9.93 1.08 12.21
CA TYR A 284 10.26 2.04 11.16
C TYR A 284 11.68 2.60 11.34
N GLY A 285 12.46 2.61 10.26
CA GLY A 285 13.80 3.19 10.17
C GLY A 285 13.79 4.48 9.35
N TYR A 286 14.84 4.75 8.57
CA TYR A 286 14.88 5.95 7.74
C TYR A 286 14.25 5.69 6.37
N GLY A 287 12.94 5.87 6.27
CA GLY A 287 12.19 5.68 5.02
C GLY A 287 11.75 4.24 4.76
N TRP A 288 11.91 3.35 5.74
CA TRP A 288 11.66 1.92 5.60
C TRP A 288 10.85 1.37 6.77
N PHE A 289 9.80 0.61 6.45
CA PHE A 289 9.26 -0.37 7.38
C PHE A 289 10.18 -1.58 7.42
N ILE A 290 10.45 -2.08 8.62
CA ILE A 290 11.40 -3.14 8.91
C ILE A 290 10.70 -4.14 9.83
N ASP A 291 10.62 -5.37 9.35
CA ASP A 291 10.13 -6.52 10.08
C ASP A 291 10.90 -7.78 9.64
N SER A 292 10.25 -8.94 9.68
CA SER A 292 10.86 -10.19 9.25
C SER A 292 9.92 -11.05 8.42
N VAL A 293 10.49 -11.82 7.49
CA VAL A 293 9.84 -12.90 6.77
C VAL A 293 10.76 -14.11 6.82
N GLU A 294 10.25 -15.29 7.21
CA GLU A 294 11.08 -16.50 7.38
C GLU A 294 12.30 -16.31 8.28
N GLY A 295 12.18 -15.49 9.33
CA GLY A 295 13.29 -15.18 10.24
C GLY A 295 14.41 -14.32 9.61
N LYS A 296 14.23 -13.84 8.38
CA LYS A 296 15.12 -12.89 7.69
C LYS A 296 14.56 -11.49 7.79
N ARG A 297 15.45 -10.49 7.86
CA ARG A 297 15.05 -9.08 7.89
C ARG A 297 14.38 -8.72 6.58
N ARG A 298 13.20 -8.13 6.68
CA ARG A 298 12.47 -7.61 5.54
C ARG A 298 12.38 -6.10 5.68
N VAL A 299 12.74 -5.40 4.62
CA VAL A 299 12.63 -3.95 4.53
C VAL A 299 11.74 -3.59 3.35
N GLY A 300 10.91 -2.57 3.49
CA GLY A 300 10.05 -2.15 2.40
C GLY A 300 9.26 -0.89 2.72
N HIS A 301 8.46 -0.47 1.76
CA HIS A 301 7.52 0.62 1.95
C HIS A 301 6.33 0.46 1.00
N SER A 302 5.14 0.88 1.41
CA SER A 302 3.97 1.00 0.54
C SER A 302 3.72 2.45 0.16
N GLY A 303 3.17 2.70 -1.02
CA GLY A 303 2.72 4.02 -1.43
C GLY A 303 1.25 4.03 -1.75
N GLY A 304 0.60 5.15 -1.45
CA GLY A 304 -0.78 5.40 -1.83
C GLY A 304 -0.93 6.86 -2.18
N ILE A 305 -1.50 7.12 -3.35
CA ILE A 305 -2.04 8.41 -3.76
C ILE A 305 -3.33 8.12 -4.55
N PRO A 306 -4.24 9.09 -4.77
CA PRO A 306 -5.42 8.90 -5.61
C PRO A 306 -5.14 8.09 -6.89
N GLY A 307 -5.79 6.93 -7.01
CA GLY A 307 -5.69 6.06 -8.18
C GLY A 307 -4.47 5.15 -8.28
N TYR A 308 -3.53 5.23 -7.32
CA TYR A 308 -2.30 4.46 -7.35
C TYR A 308 -1.95 3.87 -6.00
N ILE A 309 -1.59 2.59 -6.00
CA ILE A 309 -1.04 1.89 -4.84
C ILE A 309 0.21 1.16 -5.25
N SER A 310 1.29 1.33 -4.49
CA SER A 310 2.54 0.62 -4.66
C SER A 310 2.85 -0.19 -3.41
N MET A 311 3.52 -1.33 -3.59
CA MET A 311 4.06 -2.07 -2.47
C MET A 311 5.40 -2.68 -2.85
N GLU A 312 6.43 -2.25 -2.13
CA GLU A 312 7.80 -2.67 -2.29
C GLU A 312 8.21 -3.52 -1.09
N SER A 313 8.93 -4.60 -1.35
CA SER A 313 9.56 -5.40 -0.30
C SER A 313 10.89 -5.99 -0.74
N ARG A 314 11.82 -6.04 0.21
CA ARG A 314 13.18 -6.55 0.04
C ARG A 314 13.57 -7.45 1.19
N VAL A 315 14.33 -8.50 0.89
CA VAL A 315 15.06 -9.31 1.88
C VAL A 315 16.54 -9.22 1.51
N PRO A 316 17.29 -8.23 2.06
CA PRO A 316 18.65 -7.94 1.61
C PRO A 316 19.60 -9.15 1.70
N GLU A 317 19.45 -9.97 2.75
CA GLU A 317 20.29 -11.14 3.02
C GLU A 317 20.11 -12.25 1.97
N GLU A 318 18.97 -12.28 1.30
CA GLU A 318 18.67 -13.24 0.22
C GLU A 318 18.57 -12.58 -1.15
N ASP A 319 18.92 -11.30 -1.26
CA ASP A 319 18.80 -10.50 -2.48
C ASP A 319 17.43 -10.68 -3.15
N ILE A 320 16.36 -10.66 -2.36
CA ILE A 320 14.98 -10.71 -2.86
C ILE A 320 14.47 -9.29 -3.04
N PHE A 321 13.82 -9.04 -4.18
CA PHE A 321 13.06 -7.83 -4.45
C PHE A 321 11.71 -8.14 -5.05
N ILE A 322 10.66 -7.58 -4.45
CA ILE A 322 9.29 -7.68 -4.92
C ILE A 322 8.73 -6.27 -5.03
N LEU A 323 8.16 -5.95 -6.18
CA LEU A 323 7.49 -4.69 -6.42
C LEU A 323 6.15 -4.92 -7.11
N LEU A 324 5.10 -4.39 -6.51
CA LEU A 324 3.75 -4.31 -7.07
C LEU A 324 3.42 -2.84 -7.29
N LEU A 325 3.13 -2.45 -8.53
CA LEU A 325 2.62 -1.12 -8.87
C LEU A 325 1.22 -1.27 -9.46
N SER A 326 0.22 -0.68 -8.82
CA SER A 326 -1.18 -0.74 -9.23
C SER A 326 -1.68 0.65 -9.59
N ASN A 327 -2.40 0.77 -10.71
CA ASN A 327 -3.16 1.97 -11.08
C ASN A 327 -4.66 1.83 -10.74
N ALA A 328 -4.99 0.99 -9.77
CA ALA A 328 -6.30 0.89 -9.16
C ALA A 328 -6.15 0.80 -7.63
N SER A 329 -7.10 1.41 -6.90
CA SER A 329 -7.05 1.57 -5.44
C SER A 329 -7.44 0.31 -4.64
N ASP A 330 -7.14 -0.88 -5.15
CA ASP A 330 -7.49 -2.17 -4.53
C ASP A 330 -6.53 -2.57 -3.39
N LYS A 331 -7.07 -3.16 -2.32
CA LYS A 331 -6.33 -3.48 -1.09
C LYS A 331 -5.59 -4.83 -1.13
N SER A 332 -5.75 -5.63 -2.19
CA SER A 332 -5.25 -7.01 -2.27
C SER A 332 -3.74 -7.14 -2.45
N LEU A 333 -3.00 -6.03 -2.61
CA LEU A 333 -1.54 -6.07 -2.78
C LEU A 333 -0.83 -6.78 -1.61
N LYS A 334 -1.34 -6.62 -0.38
CA LYS A 334 -0.82 -7.32 0.81
C LYS A 334 -0.90 -8.84 0.68
N ASP A 335 -2.05 -9.35 0.22
CA ASP A 335 -2.26 -10.79 0.04
C ASP A 335 -1.45 -11.33 -1.14
N ILE A 336 -1.36 -10.56 -2.22
CA ILE A 336 -0.48 -10.88 -3.36
C ILE A 336 0.96 -11.04 -2.87
N MET A 337 1.49 -10.08 -2.12
CA MET A 337 2.86 -10.13 -1.59
C MET A 337 3.08 -11.32 -0.65
N LYS A 338 2.12 -11.61 0.23
CA LYS A 338 2.17 -12.79 1.10
C LYS A 338 2.26 -14.07 0.28
N SER A 339 1.42 -14.22 -0.74
CA SER A 339 1.42 -15.38 -1.64
C SER A 339 2.68 -15.47 -2.50
N ILE A 340 3.26 -14.35 -2.95
CA ILE A 340 4.57 -14.33 -3.63
C ILE A 340 5.65 -14.87 -2.69
N TYR A 341 5.71 -14.41 -1.43
CA TYR A 341 6.68 -14.95 -0.48
C TYR A 341 6.47 -16.44 -0.22
N ALA A 342 5.23 -16.90 -0.08
CA ALA A 342 4.95 -18.33 0.05
C ALA A 342 5.49 -19.13 -1.14
N ILE A 343 5.30 -18.66 -2.37
CA ILE A 343 5.89 -19.28 -3.57
C ILE A 343 7.43 -19.30 -3.50
N LEU A 344 8.07 -18.16 -3.17
CA LEU A 344 9.53 -18.06 -3.10
C LEU A 344 10.17 -19.00 -2.05
N TYR A 345 9.45 -19.24 -0.96
CA TYR A 345 9.86 -20.11 0.14
C TYR A 345 9.23 -21.51 0.07
N LYS A 346 8.58 -21.87 -1.04
CA LYS A 346 7.94 -23.18 -1.27
C LYS A 346 6.95 -23.58 -0.16
N LYS A 347 6.21 -22.60 0.37
CA LYS A 347 5.12 -22.79 1.32
C LYS A 347 3.78 -22.89 0.61
N GLU A 348 2.81 -23.46 1.32
CA GLU A 348 1.42 -23.48 0.86
C GLU A 348 0.87 -22.05 0.75
N TYR A 349 0.07 -21.83 -0.29
CA TYR A 349 -0.65 -20.59 -0.54
C TYR A 349 -1.99 -20.89 -1.21
N GLU A 350 -2.95 -20.00 -1.02
CA GLU A 350 -4.26 -20.12 -1.66
C GLU A 350 -4.35 -19.23 -2.89
N MET A 351 -4.89 -19.77 -3.97
CA MET A 351 -5.27 -18.98 -5.14
C MET A 351 -6.48 -18.10 -4.80
N PRO A 352 -6.53 -16.84 -5.26
CA PRO A 352 -7.66 -15.98 -5.02
C PRO A 352 -8.91 -16.58 -5.67
N LYS A 353 -10.02 -16.56 -4.95
CA LYS A 353 -11.31 -17.07 -5.42
C LYS A 353 -12.26 -15.91 -5.64
N GLN A 354 -12.93 -15.89 -6.78
CA GLN A 354 -14.05 -14.99 -6.97
C GLN A 354 -15.16 -15.41 -6.01
N ARG A 355 -15.54 -14.53 -5.09
CA ARG A 355 -16.74 -14.76 -4.29
C ARG A 355 -17.94 -14.64 -5.21
N LYS A 356 -18.83 -15.63 -5.17
CA LYS A 356 -20.06 -15.65 -5.96
C LYS A 356 -21.22 -15.37 -5.03
N ALA A 357 -21.98 -14.33 -5.34
CA ALA A 357 -23.25 -14.09 -4.68
C ALA A 357 -24.24 -15.19 -5.09
N ILE A 358 -25.02 -15.69 -4.14
CA ILE A 358 -26.18 -16.54 -4.41
C ILE A 358 -27.44 -15.67 -4.49
N THR A 359 -28.47 -16.13 -5.16
CA THR A 359 -29.80 -15.49 -5.04
C THR A 359 -30.41 -15.90 -3.70
N MET A 360 -30.81 -14.93 -2.90
CA MET A 360 -31.51 -15.17 -1.64
C MET A 360 -32.88 -14.50 -1.70
N PRO A 361 -33.98 -15.21 -1.39
CA PRO A 361 -35.31 -14.60 -1.40
C PRO A 361 -35.39 -13.44 -0.40
N ASP A 362 -36.11 -12.38 -0.76
CA ASP A 362 -36.33 -11.22 0.11
C ASP A 362 -36.83 -11.62 1.50
N ALA A 363 -37.76 -12.59 1.57
CA ALA A 363 -38.28 -13.11 2.84
C ALA A 363 -37.19 -13.69 3.76
N VAL A 364 -36.14 -14.27 3.19
CA VAL A 364 -34.97 -14.74 3.94
C VAL A 364 -34.08 -13.56 4.32
N LEU A 365 -33.86 -12.61 3.40
CA LEU A 365 -33.07 -11.40 3.66
C LEU A 365 -33.67 -10.55 4.81
N GLN A 366 -35.00 -10.49 4.92
CA GLN A 366 -35.67 -9.75 5.99
C GLN A 366 -35.31 -10.27 7.40
N GLN A 367 -34.93 -11.55 7.56
CA GLN A 367 -34.59 -12.13 8.87
C GLN A 367 -33.33 -11.49 9.49
N TYR A 368 -32.43 -10.99 8.65
CA TYR A 368 -31.16 -10.39 9.08
C TYR A 368 -31.29 -8.92 9.44
N LYS A 369 -32.43 -8.27 9.17
CA LYS A 369 -32.64 -6.87 9.54
C LYS A 369 -32.59 -6.69 11.05
N GLY A 370 -32.06 -5.55 11.46
CA GLY A 370 -31.99 -5.14 12.86
C GLY A 370 -30.77 -4.29 13.15
N GLU A 371 -30.63 -3.96 14.43
CA GLU A 371 -29.46 -3.28 14.96
C GLU A 371 -28.52 -4.31 15.58
N TYR A 372 -27.23 -4.17 15.30
CA TYR A 372 -26.19 -5.06 15.83
C TYR A 372 -25.16 -4.23 16.55
N GLU A 373 -24.95 -4.51 17.84
CA GLU A 373 -23.96 -3.84 18.66
C GLU A 373 -22.58 -4.45 18.44
N ILE A 374 -21.64 -3.65 17.93
CA ILE A 374 -20.26 -4.06 17.68
C ILE A 374 -19.42 -3.91 18.96
N ASN A 375 -19.60 -2.79 19.66
CA ASN A 375 -19.05 -2.52 20.99
C ASN A 375 -19.93 -1.49 21.71
N ALA A 376 -19.65 -1.27 23.00
CA ALA A 376 -20.47 -0.40 23.84
C ALA A 376 -20.66 0.99 23.21
N GLY A 377 -21.91 1.31 22.88
CA GLY A 377 -22.29 2.59 22.27
C GLY A 377 -22.12 2.70 20.75
N PHE A 378 -21.75 1.62 20.06
CA PHE A 378 -21.65 1.60 18.59
C PHE A 378 -22.46 0.45 17.99
N THR A 379 -23.53 0.81 17.27
CA THR A 379 -24.37 -0.12 16.53
C THR A 379 -24.21 0.07 15.03
N ILE A 380 -24.39 -1.02 14.29
CA ILE A 380 -24.64 -0.99 12.84
C ILE A 380 -26.10 -1.31 12.58
N VAL A 381 -26.69 -0.63 11.61
CA VAL A 381 -28.04 -0.93 11.13
C VAL A 381 -27.94 -1.77 9.87
N ILE A 382 -28.62 -2.92 9.87
CA ILE A 382 -28.72 -3.80 8.71
C ILE A 382 -30.11 -3.69 8.10
N THR A 383 -30.15 -3.29 6.83
CA THR A 383 -31.36 -3.21 6.01
C THR A 383 -31.26 -4.13 4.80
N VAL A 384 -32.38 -4.42 4.13
CA VAL A 384 -32.36 -5.11 2.83
C VAL A 384 -32.16 -4.06 1.75
N LYS A 385 -31.20 -4.29 0.84
CA LYS A 385 -30.89 -3.37 -0.26
C LYS A 385 -30.52 -4.15 -1.52
N GLY A 386 -31.36 -4.04 -2.55
CA GLY A 386 -31.22 -4.82 -3.78
C GLY A 386 -31.21 -6.32 -3.48
N ALA A 387 -30.27 -7.06 -4.06
CA ALA A 387 -30.12 -8.50 -3.87
C ALA A 387 -29.38 -8.92 -2.57
N GLY A 388 -29.14 -7.98 -1.64
CA GLY A 388 -28.35 -8.24 -0.44
C GLY A 388 -28.75 -7.36 0.75
N LEU A 389 -27.79 -7.14 1.65
CA LEU A 389 -27.96 -6.38 2.87
C LEU A 389 -27.20 -5.05 2.80
N GLY A 390 -27.88 -3.94 3.07
CA GLY A 390 -27.25 -2.66 3.30
C GLY A 390 -26.79 -2.53 4.74
N VAL A 391 -25.51 -2.27 4.96
CA VAL A 391 -24.92 -2.08 6.30
C VAL A 391 -24.51 -0.62 6.46
N GLN A 392 -25.07 0.03 7.47
CA GLN A 392 -24.79 1.42 7.81
C GLN A 392 -24.11 1.49 9.18
N PRO A 393 -22.79 1.74 9.24
CA PRO A 393 -22.16 2.30 10.44
C PRO A 393 -22.67 3.74 10.65
N THR A 394 -22.70 4.25 11.89
CA THR A 394 -23.14 5.63 12.18
C THR A 394 -22.56 6.63 11.17
N GLY A 395 -23.42 7.29 10.37
CA GLY A 395 -23.05 8.16 9.24
C GLY A 395 -23.80 7.81 7.94
N ASP A 396 -23.46 8.47 6.83
CA ASP A 396 -24.21 8.37 5.54
C ASP A 396 -23.73 7.26 4.59
N VAL A 397 -22.58 6.63 4.85
CA VAL A 397 -21.99 5.65 3.93
C VAL A 397 -22.54 4.25 4.22
N GLN A 398 -23.27 3.69 3.25
CA GLN A 398 -23.82 2.34 3.34
C GLN A 398 -23.03 1.37 2.46
N LYS A 399 -22.58 0.25 3.03
CA LYS A 399 -21.96 -0.86 2.28
C LYS A 399 -23.01 -1.89 1.89
N ILE A 400 -22.86 -2.51 0.71
CA ILE A 400 -23.75 -3.59 0.26
C ILE A 400 -23.04 -4.92 0.48
N MET A 401 -23.68 -5.79 1.25
CA MET A 401 -23.23 -7.12 1.57
C MET A 401 -24.04 -8.13 0.77
N LEU A 402 -23.38 -8.88 -0.10
CA LEU A 402 -23.99 -9.90 -0.94
C LEU A 402 -24.00 -11.26 -0.23
N PRO A 403 -25.07 -12.05 -0.36
CA PRO A 403 -25.15 -13.38 0.23
C PRO A 403 -24.16 -14.35 -0.45
N GLU A 404 -23.30 -15.01 0.33
CA GLU A 404 -22.40 -16.07 -0.13
C GLU A 404 -23.05 -17.45 0.02
N LYS A 405 -23.74 -17.65 1.14
CA LYS A 405 -24.53 -18.84 1.52
C LYS A 405 -25.47 -18.43 2.65
N GLU A 406 -26.29 -19.36 3.14
CA GLU A 406 -27.12 -19.11 4.33
C GLU A 406 -26.27 -18.56 5.49
N ASP A 407 -26.78 -17.51 6.15
CA ASP A 407 -26.13 -16.79 7.24
C ASP A 407 -24.75 -16.16 6.93
N SER A 408 -24.26 -16.19 5.69
CA SER A 408 -22.93 -15.69 5.34
C SER A 408 -23.00 -14.68 4.21
N PHE A 409 -22.49 -13.47 4.46
CA PHE A 409 -22.52 -12.36 3.54
C PHE A 409 -21.14 -11.74 3.39
N PHE A 410 -20.82 -11.22 2.21
CA PHE A 410 -19.55 -10.56 1.92
C PHE A 410 -19.74 -9.22 1.23
N GLU A 411 -18.78 -8.32 1.44
CA GLU A 411 -18.65 -7.12 0.62
C GLU A 411 -17.73 -7.45 -0.57
N ASP A 412 -18.05 -6.93 -1.77
CA ASP A 412 -17.36 -7.31 -3.00
C ASP A 412 -15.99 -6.61 -3.15
N GLN A 413 -15.85 -5.41 -2.57
CA GLN A 413 -14.64 -4.59 -2.72
C GLN A 413 -13.62 -4.81 -1.60
N ASP A 414 -14.07 -4.96 -0.36
CA ASP A 414 -13.27 -5.11 0.85
C ASP A 414 -13.29 -6.55 1.37
N GLU A 415 -12.29 -6.91 2.18
CA GLU A 415 -12.28 -8.15 2.96
C GLU A 415 -13.24 -8.08 4.16
N ILE A 416 -14.50 -7.72 3.92
CA ILE A 416 -15.54 -7.73 4.94
C ILE A 416 -16.41 -8.97 4.71
N LYS A 417 -16.62 -9.72 5.79
CA LYS A 417 -17.56 -10.83 5.83
C LYS A 417 -18.37 -10.76 7.11
N MET A 418 -19.67 -11.01 7.00
CA MET A 418 -20.57 -11.17 8.15
C MET A 418 -21.07 -12.60 8.16
N VAL A 419 -20.94 -13.26 9.31
CA VAL A 419 -21.50 -14.59 9.55
C VAL A 419 -22.53 -14.46 10.65
N PHE A 420 -23.81 -14.52 10.31
CA PHE A 420 -24.91 -14.44 11.27
C PHE A 420 -24.96 -15.68 12.14
N THR A 421 -25.42 -15.48 13.36
CA THR A 421 -25.62 -16.54 14.37
C THR A 421 -27.09 -16.65 14.67
N ARG A 422 -27.54 -17.88 14.90
CA ARG A 422 -28.93 -18.20 15.22
C ARG A 422 -29.03 -18.93 16.55
N ASN A 423 -30.18 -18.82 17.21
CA ASN A 423 -30.55 -19.67 18.34
C ASN A 423 -31.18 -21.00 17.89
N ASP A 424 -31.54 -21.85 18.85
CA ASP A 424 -32.17 -23.16 18.60
C ASP A 424 -33.53 -23.07 17.89
N LYS A 425 -34.20 -21.91 17.96
CA LYS A 425 -35.44 -21.61 17.23
C LYS A 425 -35.18 -21.11 15.80
N LYS A 426 -33.92 -21.12 15.35
CA LYS A 426 -33.46 -20.58 14.06
C LYS A 426 -33.66 -19.08 13.90
N GLU A 427 -33.80 -18.33 14.98
CA GLU A 427 -33.90 -16.87 14.93
C GLU A 427 -32.50 -16.26 14.92
N VAL A 428 -32.26 -15.23 14.10
CA VAL A 428 -30.97 -14.53 14.06
C VAL A 428 -30.77 -13.75 15.37
N THR A 429 -29.70 -14.06 16.12
CA THR A 429 -29.39 -13.47 17.43
C THR A 429 -28.16 -12.55 17.42
N GLY A 430 -27.40 -12.54 16.33
CA GLY A 430 -26.18 -11.75 16.22
C GLY A 430 -25.41 -12.08 14.95
N LEU A 431 -24.18 -11.58 14.86
CA LEU A 431 -23.25 -11.90 13.78
C LEU A 431 -21.80 -11.85 14.25
N VAL A 432 -20.91 -12.50 13.52
CA VAL A 432 -19.46 -12.32 13.59
C VAL A 432 -19.03 -11.51 12.39
N LEU A 433 -18.48 -10.32 12.64
CA LEU A 433 -17.89 -9.45 11.64
C LEU A 433 -16.41 -9.80 11.48
N HIS A 434 -16.03 -10.25 10.29
CA HIS A 434 -14.65 -10.45 9.89
C HIS A 434 -14.20 -9.24 9.05
N GLN A 435 -13.18 -8.53 9.51
CA GLN A 435 -12.62 -7.38 8.80
C GLN A 435 -11.14 -7.21 9.12
N ASN A 436 -10.30 -7.06 8.09
CA ASN A 436 -8.85 -6.82 8.22
C ASN A 436 -8.15 -7.86 9.13
N GLY A 437 -8.53 -9.14 9.00
CA GLY A 437 -8.00 -10.24 9.82
C GLY A 437 -8.49 -10.28 11.27
N ARG A 438 -9.38 -9.36 11.69
CA ARG A 438 -10.02 -9.38 13.02
C ARG A 438 -11.41 -9.97 12.95
N GLN A 439 -11.84 -10.58 14.06
CA GLN A 439 -13.20 -11.06 14.27
C GLN A 439 -13.82 -10.27 15.42
N THR A 440 -15.02 -9.72 15.19
CA THR A 440 -15.79 -9.01 16.19
C THR A 440 -17.15 -9.67 16.32
N ILE A 441 -17.53 -10.07 17.53
CA ILE A 441 -18.85 -10.64 17.81
C ILE A 441 -19.82 -9.49 18.06
N CYS A 442 -20.90 -9.45 17.29
CA CYS A 442 -21.91 -8.42 17.38
C CYS A 442 -23.23 -9.05 17.80
N LYS A 443 -23.86 -8.52 18.86
CA LYS A 443 -25.16 -9.01 19.32
C LYS A 443 -26.29 -8.25 18.63
N LYS A 444 -27.32 -8.97 18.20
CA LYS A 444 -28.55 -8.33 17.72
C LYS A 444 -29.28 -7.73 18.90
N ARG A 445 -29.74 -6.49 18.76
CA ARG A 445 -30.57 -5.79 19.75
C ARG A 445 -32.04 -6.11 19.58
#